data_AF-A0A357WU83-F1
#
_entry.id   AF-A0A357WU83-F1
#
_cell.length_a   1.000
_cell.length_b   1.000
_cell.length_c   1.000
_cell.angle_alpha   90.00
_cell.angle_beta   90.00
_cell.angle_gamma   90.00
#
_symmetry.space_group_name_H-M   'P 1'
#
loop_
_entity.id
_entity.type
_entity.pdbx_description
1 polymer ?
#
loop_
_entity_poly.entity_id
_entity_poly.type
_entity_poly.pdbx_seq_one_letter_code
_entity_poly.pdbx_strand_id
1 'polypeptide(L)' 'MDKLLKLLDSNARLTNTQLAVMLGCSEKEVSDHIAEWERDGVIRGFKAIIDWERTDRAYVTALIEL' A
#
# COMPACT_ATOMS: atom_id res chain seq x y z
N MET A 1 8.81 13.47 -0.05
CA MET A 1 8.10 12.48 0.78
C MET A 1 6.99 11.76 0.02
N ASP A 2 6.29 12.42 -0.90
CA ASP A 2 5.10 11.89 -1.58
C ASP A 2 5.33 10.80 -2.64
N LYS A 3 6.56 10.65 -3.16
CA LYS A 3 6.84 9.70 -4.25
C LYS A 3 6.77 8.25 -3.78
N LEU A 4 7.28 7.95 -2.59
CA LEU A 4 7.26 6.58 -2.04
C LEU A 4 5.82 6.19 -1.66
N LEU A 5 5.05 7.10 -1.05
CA LEU A 5 3.62 6.88 -0.78
C LEU A 5 2.80 6.70 -2.06
N LYS A 6 3.03 7.51 -3.11
CA LYS A 6 2.38 7.32 -4.42
C LYS A 6 2.75 5.99 -5.09
N LEU A 7 3.99 5.54 -4.94
CA LEU A 7 4.44 4.25 -5.45
C LEU A 7 3.79 3.09 -4.69
N LEU A 8 3.69 3.19 -3.36
CA LEU A 8 2.97 2.24 -2.52
C LEU A 8 1.46 2.23 -2.82
N ASP A 9 0.86 3.39 -3.08
CA ASP A 9 -0.55 3.53 -3.46
C ASP A 9 -0.84 2.93 -4.84
N SER A 10 0.00 3.22 -5.83
CA SER A 10 -0.14 2.66 -7.19
C SER A 10 0.22 1.18 -7.24
N ASN A 11 1.16 0.71 -6.42
CA ASN A 11 1.66 -0.66 -6.49
C ASN A 11 2.25 -1.15 -5.16
N ALA A 12 1.36 -1.48 -4.23
CA ALA A 12 1.69 -2.03 -2.91
C ALA A 12 2.45 -3.38 -2.94
N ARG A 13 2.62 -4.01 -4.10
CA ARG A 13 3.38 -5.27 -4.26
C ARG A 13 4.88 -5.06 -4.50
N LEU A 14 5.34 -3.82 -4.65
CA LEU A 14 6.76 -3.54 -4.86
C LEU A 14 7.56 -3.92 -3.63
N THR A 15 8.66 -4.65 -3.84
CA THR A 15 9.60 -4.97 -2.76
C THR A 15 10.42 -3.75 -2.37
N ASN A 16 10.88 -3.70 -1.12
CA ASN A 16 11.72 -2.61 -0.59
C ASN A 16 12.93 -2.33 -1.51
N THR A 17 13.51 -3.38 -2.10
CA THR A 17 14.60 -3.30 -3.08
C THR A 17 14.20 -2.55 -4.36
N GLN A 18 12.99 -2.79 -4.90
CA GLN A 18 12.50 -2.08 -6.10
C GLN A 18 12.20 -0.62 -5.79
N LEU A 19 11.58 -0.36 -4.66
CA LEU A 19 11.32 1.00 -4.18
C LEU A 19 12.64 1.76 -3.98
N ALA A 20 13.66 1.11 -3.42
CA ALA A 20 14.99 1.68 -3.25
C ALA A 20 15.63 2.09 -4.58
N VAL A 21 15.59 1.22 -5.60
CA VAL A 21 16.11 1.52 -6.94
C VAL A 21 15.33 2.68 -7.60
N MET A 22 14.01 2.71 -7.46
CA MET A 22 13.17 3.77 -8.05
C MET A 22 13.35 5.14 -7.37
N LEU A 23 13.63 5.15 -6.07
CA LEU A 23 13.89 6.39 -5.32
C LEU A 23 15.37 6.79 -5.29
N GLY A 24 16.29 5.90 -5.68
CA GLY A 24 17.73 6.10 -5.53
C GLY A 24 18.20 6.06 -4.06
N CYS A 25 17.43 5.39 -3.19
CA CYS A 25 17.72 5.25 -1.77
C CYS A 25 18.24 3.83 -1.46
N SER A 26 18.69 3.60 -0.23
CA SER A 26 19.01 2.25 0.21
C SER A 26 17.75 1.46 0.61
N GLU A 27 17.76 0.14 0.43
CA GLU A 27 16.67 -0.73 0.87
C GLU A 27 16.39 -0.61 2.37
N LYS A 28 17.44 -0.37 3.16
CA LYS A 28 17.34 -0.17 4.60
C LYS A 28 16.56 1.09 4.94
N GLU A 29 16.86 2.22 4.28
CA GLU A 29 16.10 3.46 4.47
C GLU A 29 14.63 3.31 4.06
N VAL A 30 14.35 2.60 2.97
CA VAL A 30 12.97 2.31 2.56
C VAL A 30 12.26 1.47 3.63
N SER A 31 12.94 0.45 4.17
CA SER A 31 12.38 -0.38 5.22
C SER A 31 12.13 0.39 6.52
N ASP A 32 13.07 1.27 6.91
CA ASP A 32 12.93 2.11 8.10
C ASP A 32 11.76 3.11 7.93
N HIS A 33 11.63 3.74 6.76
CA HIS A 33 10.51 4.63 6.45
C HIS A 33 9.16 3.91 6.46
N ILE A 34 9.07 2.71 5.86
CA ILE A 34 7.84 1.91 5.89
C ILE A 34 7.47 1.55 7.33
N ALA A 35 8.44 1.08 8.13
CA ALA A 35 8.21 0.72 9.53
C ALA A 35 7.79 1.94 10.39
N GLU A 36 8.35 3.11 10.11
CA GLU A 36 7.97 4.36 10.75
C GLU A 36 6.54 4.77 10.38
N TRP A 37 6.16 4.62 9.10
CA TRP A 37 4.80 4.90 8.63
C TRP A 37 3.75 3.90 9.11
N GLU A 38 4.11 2.64 9.31
CA GLU A 38 3.26 1.67 9.99
C GLU A 38 3.08 2.05 11.46
N ARG A 39 4.14 2.52 12.14
CA ARG A 39 4.07 2.98 13.54
C ARG A 39 3.26 4.26 13.71
N ASP A 40 3.44 5.24 12.83
CA ASP A 40 2.67 6.49 12.84
C ASP A 40 1.22 6.31 12.36
N GLY A 41 0.87 5.13 11.84
CA GLY A 41 -0.46 4.86 11.30
C GLY A 41 -0.76 5.63 10.01
N VAL A 42 0.29 6.03 9.28
CA VAL A 42 0.22 6.55 7.91
C VAL A 42 -0.13 5.40 6.95
N ILE A 43 0.52 4.24 7.12
CA ILE A 43 0.12 2.99 6.49
C ILE A 43 -0.79 2.24 7.47
N ARG A 44 -2.10 2.27 7.20
CA ARG A 44 -3.09 1.55 8.04
C ARG A 44 -3.44 0.15 7.53
N GLY A 45 -2.93 -0.21 6.36
CA GLY A 45 -3.14 -1.52 5.75
C GLY A 45 -2.97 -1.48 4.25
N PHE A 46 -2.63 -2.62 3.68
CA PHE A 46 -2.52 -2.81 2.25
C PHE A 46 -3.86 -3.32 1.70
N LYS A 47 -4.50 -2.54 0.82
CA LYS A 47 -5.75 -2.95 0.18
C LYS A 47 -5.43 -3.77 -1.08
N ALA A 48 -5.82 -5.03 -1.08
CA ALA A 48 -5.78 -5.82 -2.30
C ALA A 48 -6.86 -5.33 -3.27
N ILE A 49 -6.46 -5.02 -4.51
CA ILE A 49 -7.40 -4.83 -5.62
C ILE A 49 -7.80 -6.23 -6.10
N ILE A 50 -9.01 -6.63 -5.76
CA ILE A 50 -9.57 -7.94 -6.10
C ILE A 50 -10.61 -7.73 -7.18
N ASP A 51 -10.47 -8.46 -8.28
CA ASP A 51 -11.48 -8.57 -9.31
C ASP A 51 -12.59 -9.50 -8.81
N TRP A 52 -13.62 -8.90 -8.22
CA TRP A 52 -14.71 -9.63 -7.60
C TRP A 52 -15.64 -10.30 -8.62
N GLU A 53 -15.66 -9.88 -9.88
CA GLU A 53 -16.43 -10.56 -10.94
C GLU A 53 -15.93 -11.97 -11.20
N ARG A 54 -14.64 -12.20 -10.94
CA ARG A 54 -14.01 -13.52 -11.05
C ARG A 54 -14.06 -14.33 -9.76
N THR A 55 -14.73 -13.82 -8.74
CA THR A 55 -14.91 -14.51 -7.46
C THR A 55 -16.37 -14.85 -7.22
N ASP A 56 -16.63 -15.99 -6.60
CA ASP A 56 -17.97 -16.52 -6.31
C ASP A 56 -18.71 -15.77 -5.18
N ARG A 57 -18.45 -14.47 -4.98
CA ARG A 57 -19.00 -13.69 -3.86
C ARG A 57 -19.92 -12.57 -4.35
N ALA A 58 -21.20 -12.70 -4.02
CA ALA A 58 -22.18 -11.62 -4.16
C ALA A 58 -21.84 -10.47 -3.19
N TYR A 59 -21.47 -9.30 -3.73
CA TYR A 59 -21.26 -8.09 -2.93
C TYR A 59 -22.58 -7.33 -2.77
N VAL A 60 -23.02 -7.14 -1.53
CA VAL A 60 -23.97 -6.09 -1.15
C VAL A 60 -23.25 -5.10 -0.25
N THR A 61 -23.02 -3.89 -0.74
CA THR A 61 -22.51 -2.77 0.06
C THR A 61 -23.71 -2.05 0.66
N ALA A 62 -23.90 -2.13 1.97
CA ALA A 62 -24.90 -1.32 2.66
C ALA A 62 -24.24 -0.04 3.18
N LEU A 63 -24.67 1.11 2.67
CA LEU A 63 -24.33 2.41 3.21
C LEU A 63 -25.34 2.73 4.32
N ILE A 64 -24.87 2.98 5.54
CA ILE A 64 -25.70 3.48 6.64
C ILE A 64 -25.31 4.93 6.87
N GLU A 65 -26.25 5.84 6.59
CA GLU A 65 -26.18 7.25 6.99
C GLU A 65 -26.88 7.40 8.35
N LEU A 66 -26.24 8.12 9.28
CA LEU A 66 -26.70 8.39 10.66
C LEU A 66 -27.55 9.65 10.73
#